data_AF-A0A1F0NBU4-F1
#
_entry.id   AF-A0A1F0NBU4-F1
#
_cell.length_a   1.000
_cell.length_b   1.000
_cell.length_c   1.000
_cell.angle_alpha   90.00
_cell.angle_beta   90.00
_cell.angle_gamma   90.00
#
_symmetry.space_group_name_H-M   'P 1'
#
loop_
_entity.id
_entity.type
_entity.pdbx_description
1 polymer ?
#
loop_
_entity_poly.entity_id
_entity_poly.type
_entity_poly.pdbx_seq_one_letter_code
_entity_poly.pdbx_strand_id
1 'polypeptide(L)'
;MIENIKTKGHSFSKTEDYFEWAFDRGTSTKERYDSGVGLYELKKKLRGKGEIKIVSNNGYYHIDKTGDITFLEFPFNVSGTLVIITFFLDDCQNPSLSDTIDLSGLLEEWFL
;
A
#
# COMPACT_ATOMS: atom_id res chain seq x y z
N MET A 1 12.46 -13.56 17.65
CA MET A 1 11.01 -13.38 17.37
C MET A 1 10.91 -12.08 16.59
N ILE A 2 10.34 -12.06 15.39
CA ILE A 2 10.32 -10.85 14.54
C ILE A 2 9.19 -9.95 15.05
N GLU A 3 9.52 -8.76 15.53
CA GLU A 3 8.67 -7.94 16.42
C GLU A 3 7.44 -7.30 15.77
N ASN A 4 7.25 -7.35 14.44
CA ASN A 4 6.30 -6.46 13.76
C ASN A 4 5.28 -7.14 12.81
N ILE A 5 5.04 -8.45 12.92
CA ILE A 5 3.99 -9.10 12.12
C ILE A 5 2.73 -9.24 12.98
N LYS A 6 1.71 -8.39 12.74
CA LYS A 6 0.40 -8.58 13.38
C LYS A 6 -0.09 -10.01 13.06
N THR A 7 -0.45 -10.77 14.09
CA THR A 7 -0.82 -12.19 13.96
C THR A 7 -1.99 -12.37 12.98
N LYS A 8 -1.82 -13.25 11.99
CA LYS A 8 -2.92 -13.69 11.12
C LYS A 8 -3.89 -14.52 11.96
N GLY A 9 -5.15 -14.10 12.05
CA GLY A 9 -6.17 -14.75 12.90
C GLY A 9 -7.19 -13.81 13.54
N HIS A 10 -7.16 -12.51 13.25
CA HIS A 10 -8.20 -11.58 13.68
C HIS A 10 -9.47 -11.76 12.85
N SER A 11 -10.60 -11.99 13.52
CA SER A 11 -11.91 -11.73 12.94
C SER A 11 -12.34 -10.32 13.33
N PHE A 12 -12.70 -9.53 12.33
CA PHE A 12 -13.35 -8.24 12.53
C PHE A 12 -14.86 -8.39 12.35
N SER A 13 -15.61 -7.55 13.08
CA SER A 13 -17.07 -7.49 12.98
C SER A 13 -17.55 -6.78 11.71
N LYS A 14 -16.75 -5.84 11.19
CA LYS A 14 -17.06 -5.10 9.97
C LYS A 14 -16.12 -5.52 8.85
N THR A 15 -16.66 -5.60 7.63
CA THR A 15 -15.85 -5.90 6.44
C THR A 15 -14.78 -4.84 6.18
N GLU A 16 -15.09 -3.55 6.39
CA GLU A 16 -14.16 -2.42 6.24
C GLU A 16 -12.85 -2.62 7.03
N ASP A 17 -12.95 -3.08 8.29
CA ASP A 17 -11.81 -3.30 9.18
C ASP A 17 -10.79 -4.29 8.59
N TYR A 18 -11.23 -5.27 7.79
CA TYR A 18 -10.31 -6.19 7.10
C TYR A 18 -9.49 -5.47 6.02
N PHE A 19 -10.09 -4.52 5.30
CA PHE A 19 -9.39 -3.71 4.32
C PHE A 19 -8.40 -2.78 5.01
N GLU A 20 -8.82 -2.06 6.04
CA GLU A 20 -7.93 -1.20 6.83
C GLU A 20 -6.73 -1.98 7.37
N TRP A 21 -6.98 -3.14 7.97
CA TRP A 21 -5.93 -4.02 8.46
C TRP A 21 -4.97 -4.47 7.34
N ALA A 22 -5.46 -4.77 6.13
CA ALA A 22 -4.58 -5.18 5.03
C ALA A 22 -3.59 -4.07 4.60
N PHE A 23 -3.98 -2.81 4.75
CA PHE A 23 -3.16 -1.63 4.43
C PHE A 23 -2.34 -1.09 5.60
N ASP A 24 -2.52 -1.64 6.81
CA ASP A 24 -1.76 -1.25 7.98
C ASP A 24 -0.29 -1.68 7.91
N ARG A 25 0.56 -0.90 8.58
CA ARG A 25 1.98 -1.25 8.73
C ARG A 25 2.11 -2.58 9.50
N GLY A 26 2.95 -3.47 8.99
CA GLY A 26 3.26 -4.76 9.63
C GLY A 26 2.24 -5.89 9.39
N THR A 27 1.30 -5.73 8.46
CA THR A 27 0.32 -6.78 8.10
C THR A 27 0.68 -7.48 6.79
N SER A 28 0.78 -6.72 5.71
CA SER A 28 1.17 -7.19 4.37
C SER A 28 2.63 -6.91 4.01
N THR A 29 3.30 -6.05 4.77
CA THR A 29 4.73 -5.72 4.63
C THR A 29 5.55 -6.55 5.63
N LYS A 30 6.63 -7.21 5.17
CA LYS A 30 7.60 -7.87 6.05
C LYS A 30 8.91 -7.06 6.04
N GLU A 31 9.57 -6.95 7.19
CA GLU A 31 10.77 -6.09 7.37
C GLU A 31 12.09 -6.69 6.83
N ARG A 32 12.05 -7.81 6.08
CA ARG A 32 13.27 -8.40 5.49
C ARG A 32 13.49 -7.85 4.08
N TYR A 33 14.75 -7.59 3.74
CA TYR A 33 15.20 -7.07 2.44
C TYR A 33 14.63 -7.80 1.20
N ASP A 34 14.32 -9.11 1.31
CA ASP A 34 13.78 -9.93 0.19
C ASP A 34 12.25 -10.07 0.20
N SER A 35 11.52 -9.16 0.85
CA SER A 35 10.07 -9.27 1.01
C SER A 35 9.33 -8.30 0.10
N GLY A 36 8.17 -8.72 -0.42
CA GLY A 36 7.29 -7.84 -1.21
C GLY A 36 6.98 -6.52 -0.49
N VAL A 37 6.90 -5.44 -1.28
CA VAL A 37 6.69 -4.05 -0.85
C VAL A 37 5.52 -3.91 0.16
N GLY A 38 4.48 -4.73 -0.02
CA GLY A 38 3.29 -4.73 0.84
C GLY A 38 2.35 -3.56 0.54
N LEU A 39 1.09 -3.70 0.93
CA LEU A 39 0.03 -2.74 0.58
C LEU A 39 0.20 -1.41 1.31
N TYR A 40 0.79 -1.42 2.51
CA TYR A 40 1.13 -0.21 3.26
C TYR A 40 2.07 0.71 2.46
N GLU A 41 3.19 0.17 1.98
CA GLU A 41 4.17 0.94 1.20
C GLU A 41 3.61 1.33 -0.18
N LEU A 42 2.79 0.46 -0.81
CA LEU A 42 2.12 0.80 -2.05
C LEU A 42 1.20 2.01 -1.89
N LYS A 43 0.33 2.01 -0.88
CA LYS A 43 -0.54 3.15 -0.53
C LYS A 43 0.28 4.42 -0.30
N LYS A 44 1.39 4.31 0.44
CA LYS A 44 2.27 5.46 0.72
C LYS A 44 2.90 6.04 -0.54
N LYS A 45 3.42 5.19 -1.44
CA LYS A 45 4.09 5.61 -2.68
C LYS A 45 3.13 6.21 -3.71
N LEU A 46 1.87 5.77 -3.71
CA LEU A 46 0.85 6.25 -4.64
C LEU A 46 0.19 7.55 -4.20
N ARG A 47 0.41 8.02 -2.97
CA ARG A 47 -0.15 9.30 -2.52
C ARG A 47 0.33 10.43 -3.42
N GLY A 48 -0.62 11.16 -4.01
CA GLY A 48 -0.36 12.20 -4.99
C GLY A 48 -0.01 11.71 -6.40
N LYS A 49 0.14 10.40 -6.63
CA LYS A 49 0.67 9.80 -7.86
C LYS A 49 -0.24 8.73 -8.50
N GLY A 50 -1.28 8.27 -7.78
CA GLY A 50 -2.16 7.22 -8.25
C GLY A 50 -3.28 6.90 -7.27
N GLU A 51 -4.04 5.85 -7.56
CA GLU A 51 -5.13 5.37 -6.72
C GLU A 51 -5.16 3.83 -6.67
N ILE A 52 -5.81 3.29 -5.66
CA ILE A 52 -5.99 1.84 -5.47
C ILE A 52 -7.47 1.55 -5.27
N LYS A 53 -8.01 0.62 -6.05
CA LYS A 53 -9.36 0.08 -5.89
C LYS A 53 -9.29 -1.42 -5.64
N ILE A 54 -9.99 -1.91 -4.63
CA ILE A 54 -10.07 -3.32 -4.30
C ILE A 54 -11.53 -3.76 -4.25
N VAL A 55 -11.83 -4.87 -4.90
CA VAL A 55 -13.07 -5.62 -4.72
C VAL A 55 -12.71 -6.98 -4.13
N SER A 56 -13.22 -7.27 -2.94
CA SER A 56 -12.97 -8.56 -2.27
C SER A 56 -14.13 -8.88 -1.33
N ASN A 57 -14.51 -10.16 -1.26
CA ASN A 57 -15.67 -10.60 -0.50
C ASN A 57 -16.90 -9.74 -0.86
N ASN A 58 -17.55 -9.10 0.10
CA ASN A 58 -18.67 -8.19 -0.13
C ASN A 58 -18.27 -6.70 -0.04
N GLY A 59 -17.00 -6.34 -0.25
CA GLY A 59 -16.53 -4.97 -0.11
C GLY A 59 -15.89 -4.40 -1.38
N TYR A 60 -16.17 -3.13 -1.64
CA TYR A 60 -15.36 -2.25 -2.47
C TYR A 60 -14.62 -1.26 -1.57
N TYR A 61 -13.32 -1.14 -1.80
CA TYR A 61 -12.45 -0.24 -1.05
C TYR A 61 -11.60 0.57 -2.02
N HIS A 62 -11.65 1.90 -1.91
CA HIS A 62 -10.95 2.82 -2.79
C HIS A 62 -10.13 3.79 -1.97
N ILE A 63 -8.83 3.81 -2.22
CA ILE A 63 -7.92 4.86 -1.77
C ILE A 63 -7.65 5.73 -3.00
N ASP A 64 -8.09 6.98 -2.96
CA ASP A 64 -7.86 7.90 -4.06
C ASP A 64 -6.45 8.51 -4.04
N LYS A 65 -6.22 9.46 -4.95
CA LYS A 65 -4.94 10.16 -5.08
C LYS A 65 -4.57 11.03 -3.88
N THR A 66 -5.53 11.59 -3.15
CA THR A 66 -5.25 12.42 -1.96
C THR A 66 -4.90 11.53 -0.76
N GLY A 67 -5.37 10.28 -0.80
CA GLY A 67 -5.31 9.29 0.27
C GLY A 67 -6.64 9.13 0.99
N ASP A 68 -7.72 9.78 0.52
CA ASP A 68 -9.06 9.62 1.07
C ASP A 68 -9.59 8.23 0.74
N ILE A 69 -10.33 7.66 1.69
CA ILE A 69 -10.82 6.29 1.64
C ILE A 69 -12.34 6.32 1.44
N THR A 70 -12.81 5.54 0.46
CA THR A 70 -14.23 5.23 0.29
C THR A 70 -14.44 3.72 0.40
N PHE A 71 -15.35 3.32 1.29
CA PHE A 71 -15.80 1.94 1.43
C PHE A 71 -17.28 1.81 1.04
N LEU A 72 -17.60 0.75 0.29
CA LEU A 72 -18.98 0.38 -0.05
C LEU A 72 -19.15 -1.12 0.16
N GLU A 73 -20.17 -1.51 0.92
CA GLU A 73 -20.53 -2.91 1.10
C GLU A 73 -21.57 -3.35 0.06
N PHE A 74 -21.29 -4.46 -0.61
CA PHE A 74 -22.19 -5.08 -1.57
C PHE A 74 -23.20 -5.99 -0.88
N PRO A 75 -24.42 -6.12 -1.43
CA PRO A 75 -25.41 -7.08 -0.94
C PRO A 75 -25.11 -8.53 -1.36
N PHE A 76 -23.92 -8.80 -1.91
CA PHE A 76 -23.49 -10.10 -2.40
C PHE A 76 -21.99 -10.30 -2.19
N ASN A 77 -21.55 -11.57 -2.21
CA ASN A 77 -20.14 -11.93 -2.13
C ASN A 77 -19.53 -12.08 -3.52
N VAL A 78 -18.35 -11.51 -3.71
CA VAL A 78 -17.47 -11.71 -4.86
C VAL A 78 -16.40 -12.70 -4.47
N SER A 79 -16.29 -13.80 -5.22
CA SER A 79 -15.25 -14.79 -5.01
C SER A 79 -13.88 -14.25 -5.45
N GLY A 80 -12.89 -14.35 -4.56
CA GLY A 80 -11.53 -13.89 -4.81
C GLY A 80 -11.33 -12.41 -4.51
N THR A 81 -10.27 -11.85 -5.10
CA THR A 81 -9.88 -10.45 -4.89
C THR A 81 -9.42 -9.85 -6.21
N LEU A 82 -10.01 -8.72 -6.58
CA LEU A 82 -9.55 -7.87 -7.67
C LEU A 82 -8.90 -6.63 -7.09
N VAL A 83 -7.66 -6.35 -7.49
CA VAL A 83 -6.93 -5.13 -7.14
C VAL A 83 -6.63 -4.37 -8.42
N ILE A 84 -7.08 -3.13 -8.50
CA ILE A 84 -6.80 -2.20 -9.60
C ILE A 84 -5.91 -1.11 -9.03
N ILE A 85 -4.74 -0.94 -9.63
CA ILE A 85 -3.78 0.11 -9.28
C ILE A 85 -3.65 1.01 -10.50
N THR A 86 -3.95 2.29 -10.31
CA THR A 86 -3.88 3.28 -11.38
C THR A 86 -2.76 4.27 -11.07
N PHE A 87 -1.91 4.52 -12.06
CA PHE A 87 -0.83 5.50 -11.99
C PHE A 87 -1.18 6.70 -12.86
N PHE A 88 -1.09 7.91 -12.31
CA PHE A 88 -1.25 9.15 -13.06
C PHE A 88 0.13 9.62 -13.49
N LEU A 89 0.50 9.35 -14.75
CA LEU A 89 1.87 9.52 -15.22
C LEU A 89 2.36 10.97 -15.11
N ASP A 90 1.48 11.94 -15.36
CA ASP A 90 1.81 13.37 -15.25
C ASP A 90 2.25 13.74 -13.82
N ASP A 91 1.67 13.10 -12.81
CA ASP A 91 2.00 13.32 -11.40
C ASP A 91 3.24 12.53 -10.96
N CYS A 92 3.60 11.48 -11.68
CA CYS A 92 4.83 10.71 -11.45
C CYS A 92 6.07 11.40 -12.04
N GLN A 93 5.90 12.29 -13.01
CA GLN A 93 6.99 12.92 -13.77
C GLN A 93 7.57 14.18 -13.11
N ASN A 94 6.92 14.70 -12.07
CA ASN A 94 7.45 15.82 -11.27
C ASN A 94 8.23 15.27 -10.08
N PRO A 95 9.57 15.12 -10.16
CA PRO A 95 10.35 14.74 -9.00
C PRO A 95 10.18 15.81 -7.93
N SER A 96 9.61 15.45 -6.78
CA SER A 96 9.79 16.26 -5.60
C SER A 96 11.28 16.26 -5.27
N LEU A 97 11.87 17.39 -4.88
CA LEU A 97 13.30 17.47 -4.54
C LEU A 97 13.72 16.47 -3.44
N SER A 98 12.77 15.88 -2.70
CA SER A 98 13.02 14.83 -1.71
C SER A 98 13.04 13.40 -2.26
N ASP A 99 12.63 13.19 -3.52
CA ASP A 99 12.64 11.89 -4.19
C ASP A 99 14.00 11.59 -4.86
N THR A 100 14.95 12.52 -4.86
CA THR A 100 16.32 12.26 -5.34
C THR A 100 17.08 11.41 -4.33
N ILE A 101 17.60 10.28 -4.80
CA ILE A 101 18.56 9.46 -4.05
C ILE A 101 19.81 10.31 -3.82
N ASP A 102 20.14 10.56 -2.56
CA ASP A 102 21.40 11.20 -2.20
C ASP A 102 22.57 10.23 -2.48
N LEU A 103 23.25 10.48 -3.60
CA LEU A 103 24.39 9.68 -4.07
C LEU A 103 25.73 10.18 -3.49
N SER A 104 25.72 11.19 -2.62
CA SER A 104 26.95 11.75 -2.04
C SER A 104 27.77 10.68 -1.29
N GLY A 105 27.11 9.83 -0.49
CA GLY A 105 27.78 8.74 0.24
C GLY A 105 28.32 7.62 -0.67
N LEU A 106 27.69 7.37 -1.83
CA LEU A 106 28.15 6.35 -2.78
C LEU A 106 29.39 6.79 -3.56
N LEU A 107 29.56 8.09 -3.79
CA LEU A 107 30.73 8.63 -4.48
C LEU A 107 31.97 8.60 -3.57
N GLU A 108 31.83 8.80 -2.26
CA GLU A 108 32.98 8.73 -1.33
C GLU A 108 33.61 7.32 -1.26
N GLU A 109 32.81 6.26 -1.39
CA GLU A 109 33.32 4.88 -1.39
C GLU A 109 34.04 4.48 -2.70
N TRP A 110 33.77 5.17 -3.81
CA TRP A 110 34.37 4.88 -5.12
C TRP A 110 35.72 5.60 -5.35
N PHE A 111 36.08 6.54 -4.48
CA PHE A 111 37.34 7.28 -4.52
C PHE A 111 38.36 6.85 -3.44
N LEU A 112 38.12 5.72 -2.77
CA LEU A 112 39.11 4.99 -1.94
C LEU A 112 39.70 3.80 -2.70
#